data_AF-A0A9J6E0B4-F1
#
_entry.id   AF-A0A9J6E0B4-F1
#
_cell.length_a   1.000
_cell.length_b   1.000
_cell.length_c   1.000
_cell.angle_alpha   90.00
_cell.angle_beta   90.00
_cell.angle_gamma   90.00
#
_symmetry.space_group_name_H-M   'P 1'
#
loop_
_entity.id
_entity.type
_entity.pdbx_description
1 polymer ?
#
loop_
_entity_poly.entity_id
_entity_poly.type
_entity_poly.pdbx_seq_one_letter_code
_entity_poly.pdbx_strand_id
1 'polypeptide(L)'
;MRSLLLLLATAVLPLVLSQESSLAALGPSAVVLEGSSSSYAQLRRWQAGPQAALSLDFQTQEPSGLLLYADDGGRGDFVELKLVEGTLRHVGDARV
;
A
#
# COMPACT_ATOMS: atom_id res chain seq x y z
N MET A 1 -43.41 23.95 16.84
CA MET A 1 -42.79 23.14 15.76
C MET A 1 -41.38 23.58 15.39
N ARG A 2 -41.01 24.87 15.47
CA ARG A 2 -39.64 25.36 15.15
C ARG A 2 -38.55 25.00 16.18
N SER A 3 -38.90 24.86 17.45
CA SER A 3 -37.93 24.53 18.52
C SER A 3 -37.49 23.06 18.54
N LEU A 4 -38.33 22.16 18.03
CA LEU A 4 -38.02 20.71 17.95
C LEU A 4 -37.01 20.41 16.83
N LEU A 5 -37.06 21.19 15.74
CA LEU A 5 -36.13 21.10 14.62
C LEU A 5 -34.70 21.53 15.00
N LEU A 6 -34.55 22.55 15.85
CA LEU A 6 -33.22 22.98 16.32
C LEU A 6 -32.55 21.93 17.21
N LEU A 7 -33.32 21.30 18.11
CA LEU A 7 -32.82 20.27 19.03
C LEU A 7 -32.32 19.01 18.32
N LEU A 8 -33.00 18.61 17.25
CA LEU A 8 -32.55 17.51 16.38
C LEU A 8 -31.25 17.89 15.64
N ALA A 9 -31.12 19.13 15.17
CA ALA A 9 -29.93 19.59 14.46
C ALA A 9 -28.68 19.65 15.37
N THR A 10 -28.81 20.09 16.63
CA THR A 10 -27.68 20.14 17.58
C THR A 10 -27.31 18.79 18.19
N ALA A 11 -28.23 17.83 18.28
CA ALA A 11 -27.92 16.50 18.79
C ALA A 11 -27.31 15.58 17.71
N VAL A 12 -27.67 15.79 16.43
CA VAL A 12 -27.21 14.95 15.32
C VAL A 12 -25.85 15.43 14.78
N LEU A 13 -25.56 16.74 14.76
CA LEU A 13 -24.27 17.26 14.29
C LEU A 13 -23.03 16.68 15.02
N PRO A 14 -22.97 16.63 16.37
CA PRO A 14 -21.80 16.10 17.07
C PRO A 14 -21.71 14.57 17.01
N LEU A 15 -22.82 13.86 16.76
CA LEU A 15 -22.84 12.41 16.64
C LEU A 15 -22.25 11.93 15.31
N VAL A 16 -22.44 12.70 14.24
CA VAL A 16 -21.82 12.44 12.92
C VAL A 16 -20.31 12.71 12.94
N LEU A 17 -19.85 13.67 13.74
CA LEU A 17 -18.43 14.03 13.86
C LEU A 17 -17.60 13.11 14.77
N SER A 18 -18.22 12.17 15.50
CA SER A 18 -17.49 11.18 16.32
C SER A 18 -17.14 9.88 15.60
N GLN A 19 -17.52 9.74 14.32
CA GLN A 19 -17.14 8.62 13.46
C GLN A 19 -15.87 8.94 12.65
N GLU A 20 -14.83 9.39 13.34
CA GLU A 20 -13.47 9.20 12.87
C GLU A 20 -13.18 7.70 13.05
N SER A 21 -13.70 6.87 12.16
CA SER A 21 -13.33 5.48 12.05
C SER A 21 -11.86 5.45 11.66
N SER A 22 -10.96 5.41 12.64
CA SER A 22 -9.53 5.20 12.40
C SER A 22 -9.33 3.77 11.91
N LEU A 23 -9.54 3.58 10.61
CA LEU A 23 -9.24 2.36 9.86
C LEU A 23 -7.72 2.19 9.68
N ALA A 24 -6.94 2.61 10.67
CA ALA A 24 -5.48 2.61 10.63
C ALA A 24 -4.86 1.31 11.17
N ALA A 25 -5.66 0.34 11.62
CA ALA A 25 -5.16 -0.78 12.43
C ALA A 25 -5.21 -2.17 11.79
N LEU A 26 -5.31 -2.31 10.45
CA LEU A 26 -5.26 -3.64 9.80
C LEU A 26 -4.30 -3.70 8.59
N GLY A 27 -3.22 -2.92 8.61
CA GLY A 27 -2.05 -3.23 7.78
C GLY A 27 -1.25 -4.37 8.42
N PRO A 28 -0.70 -5.33 7.65
CA PRO A 28 0.21 -6.32 8.22
C PRO A 28 1.35 -5.61 8.96
N SER A 29 1.64 -6.03 10.19
CA SER A 29 2.77 -5.59 11.00
C SER A 29 4.08 -6.06 10.36
N ALA A 30 4.45 -5.47 9.23
CA ALA A 30 5.51 -5.91 8.32
C ALA A 30 5.41 -7.36 7.82
N VAL A 31 5.88 -7.60 6.61
CA VAL A 31 6.08 -8.97 6.10
C VAL A 31 7.52 -9.35 6.38
N VAL A 32 7.72 -10.38 7.21
CA VAL A 32 9.05 -10.94 7.47
C VAL A 32 9.26 -12.13 6.54
N LEU A 33 10.27 -12.03 5.69
CA LEU A 33 10.70 -13.09 4.78
C LEU A 33 11.98 -13.74 5.31
N GLU A 34 12.13 -15.04 5.12
CA GLU A 34 13.31 -15.78 5.59
C GLU A 34 14.57 -15.51 4.76
N GLY A 35 14.45 -14.77 3.64
CA GLY A 35 15.57 -14.41 2.76
C GLY A 35 16.01 -15.53 1.80
N SER A 36 15.36 -16.70 1.84
CA SER A 36 15.63 -17.77 0.87
C SER A 36 15.15 -17.40 -0.54
N SER A 37 15.73 -18.02 -1.56
CA SER A 37 15.37 -17.80 -2.97
C SER A 37 13.91 -18.15 -3.31
N SER A 38 13.25 -18.93 -2.46
CA SER A 38 11.83 -19.27 -2.56
C SER A 38 10.92 -18.44 -1.65
N SER A 39 11.46 -17.55 -0.83
CA SER A 39 10.67 -16.73 0.10
C SER A 39 10.12 -15.50 -0.62
N TYR A 40 8.80 -15.42 -0.75
CA TYR A 40 8.10 -14.26 -1.29
C TYR A 40 6.72 -14.11 -0.66
N ALA A 41 6.20 -12.88 -0.70
CA ALA A 41 4.82 -12.60 -0.37
C ALA A 41 4.09 -12.08 -1.60
N GLN A 42 2.97 -12.71 -1.92
CA GLN A 42 2.11 -12.26 -3.01
C GLN A 42 0.97 -11.43 -2.45
N LEU A 43 0.97 -10.15 -2.79
CA LEU A 43 -0.11 -9.23 -2.45
C LEU A 43 -1.19 -9.26 -3.55
N ARG A 44 -2.38 -8.78 -3.21
CA ARG A 44 -3.43 -8.59 -4.22
C ARG A 44 -2.97 -7.62 -5.28
N ARG A 45 -3.42 -7.85 -6.52
CA ARG A 45 -3.14 -6.96 -7.65
C ARG A 45 -3.47 -5.52 -7.28
N TRP A 46 -2.47 -4.65 -7.44
CA TRP A 46 -2.62 -3.22 -7.19
C TRP A 46 -3.42 -2.59 -8.33
N GLN A 47 -4.59 -2.02 -8.02
CA GLN A 47 -5.41 -1.26 -8.98
C GLN A 47 -5.01 0.21 -8.92
N ALA A 48 -3.81 0.52 -9.43
CA ALA A 48 -3.26 1.87 -9.45
C ALA A 48 -4.05 2.77 -10.42
N GLY A 49 -4.52 3.92 -9.93
CA GLY A 49 -4.96 5.03 -10.79
C GLY A 49 -3.79 5.94 -11.21
N PRO A 50 -4.04 6.98 -12.01
CA PRO A 50 -3.00 7.87 -12.55
C PRO A 50 -2.12 8.59 -11.50
N GLN A 51 -2.58 8.67 -10.25
CA GLN A 51 -1.88 9.32 -9.14
C GLN A 51 -1.49 8.34 -8.03
N ALA A 52 -1.53 7.04 -8.31
CA ALA A 52 -1.21 6.05 -7.31
C ALA A 52 0.30 6.07 -6.99
N ALA A 53 0.62 6.09 -5.71
CA ALA A 53 1.99 5.99 -5.21
C ALA A 53 2.13 4.70 -4.40
N LEU A 54 3.28 4.04 -4.53
CA LEU A 54 3.67 2.91 -3.70
C LEU A 54 4.92 3.31 -2.91
N SER A 55 4.90 3.03 -1.61
CA SER A 55 6.02 3.26 -0.71
C SER A 55 6.22 2.02 0.15
N LEU A 56 7.47 1.66 0.37
CA LEU A 56 7.85 0.51 1.19
C LEU A 56 9.12 0.86 1.96
N ASP A 57 9.14 0.49 3.23
CA ASP A 57 10.34 0.46 4.05
C ASP A 57 10.81 -0.99 4.14
N PHE A 58 12.11 -1.22 3.93
CA PHE A 58 12.68 -2.57 4.00
C PHE A 58 14.02 -2.56 4.73
N GLN A 59 14.32 -3.69 5.36
CA GLN A 59 15.62 -3.98 5.96
C GLN A 59 15.98 -5.43 5.65
N THR A 60 17.20 -5.67 5.19
CA THR A 60 17.69 -7.01 4.89
C THR A 60 19.18 -7.11 5.19
N GLN A 61 19.63 -8.32 5.54
CA GLN A 61 21.06 -8.67 5.60
C GLN A 61 21.54 -9.30 4.29
N GLU A 62 20.61 -9.69 3.41
CA GLU A 62 20.95 -10.26 2.12
C GLU A 62 21.55 -9.18 1.20
N PRO A 63 22.72 -9.42 0.59
CA PRO A 63 23.39 -8.43 -0.24
C PRO A 63 22.67 -8.22 -1.59
N SER A 64 21.86 -9.20 -2.02
CA SER A 64 21.11 -9.15 -3.28
C SER A 64 19.76 -9.85 -3.12
N GLY A 65 18.74 -9.37 -3.83
CA GLY A 65 17.40 -9.96 -3.80
C GLY A 65 16.36 -9.10 -4.51
N LEU A 66 15.25 -9.72 -4.92
CA LEU A 66 14.10 -9.02 -5.47
C LEU A 66 13.27 -8.42 -4.32
N LEU A 67 12.99 -7.12 -4.38
CA LEU A 67 12.21 -6.41 -3.36
C LEU A 67 10.74 -6.24 -3.78
N LEU A 68 10.50 -5.94 -5.05
CA LEU A 68 9.18 -5.78 -5.61
C LEU A 68 9.17 -6.22 -7.08
N TYR A 69 8.15 -6.97 -7.45
CA TYR A 69 7.82 -7.24 -8.83
C TYR A 69 6.31 -7.05 -9.03
N ALA A 70 5.95 -6.23 -10.00
CA ALA A 70 4.58 -6.02 -10.44
C ALA A 70 4.54 -6.07 -11.97
N ASP A 71 3.59 -6.81 -12.51
CA ASP A 71 3.35 -6.96 -13.94
C ASP A 71 1.85 -6.92 -14.20
N ASP A 72 1.47 -6.42 -15.37
CA ASP A 72 0.06 -6.26 -15.76
C ASP A 72 -0.56 -7.55 -16.34
N GLY A 73 0.21 -8.65 -16.35
CA GLY A 73 -0.20 -9.95 -16.85
C GLY A 73 0.17 -10.20 -18.31
N GLY A 74 1.26 -9.58 -18.80
CA GLY A 74 1.87 -9.89 -20.09
C GLY A 74 1.63 -8.88 -21.21
N ARG A 75 1.23 -7.64 -20.94
CA ARG A 75 1.15 -6.58 -21.98
C ARG A 75 2.40 -5.73 -22.06
N GLY A 76 3.41 -6.03 -21.23
CA GLY A 76 4.76 -5.48 -21.35
C GLY A 76 5.11 -4.40 -20.34
N ASP A 77 4.12 -3.90 -19.59
CA ASP A 77 4.34 -2.92 -18.53
C ASP A 77 4.60 -3.64 -17.20
N PHE A 78 5.85 -3.54 -16.73
CA PHE A 78 6.26 -4.12 -15.45
C PHE A 78 7.13 -3.15 -14.66
N VAL A 79 7.16 -3.35 -13.36
CA VAL A 79 8.05 -2.68 -12.42
C VAL A 79 8.79 -3.73 -11.62
N GLU A 80 10.11 -3.69 -11.70
CA GLU A 80 11.02 -4.50 -10.90
C GLU A 80 11.89 -3.57 -10.04
N LEU A 81 11.93 -3.85 -8.74
CA LEU A 81 12.85 -3.24 -7.80
C LEU A 81 13.66 -4.34 -7.12
N LYS A 82 14.98 -4.24 -7.16
CA LYS A 82 15.88 -5.24 -6.59
C LYS A 82 17.08 -4.60 -5.92
N LEU A 83 17.66 -5.34 -4.98
CA LEU A 83 18.95 -5.05 -4.39
C LEU A 83 20.01 -5.88 -5.12
N VAL A 84 21.10 -5.25 -5.53
CA VAL A 84 22.25 -5.92 -6.13
C VAL A 84 23.51 -5.36 -5.47
N GLU A 85 24.18 -6.21 -4.70
CA GLU A 85 25.40 -5.87 -3.96
C GLU A 85 25.22 -4.60 -3.09
N GLY A 86 24.12 -4.55 -2.34
CA GLY A 86 23.78 -3.42 -1.48
C GLY A 86 23.30 -2.15 -2.22
N THR A 87 23.24 -2.18 -3.56
CA THR A 87 22.76 -1.06 -4.38
C THR A 87 21.35 -1.33 -4.89
N LEU A 88 20.45 -0.37 -4.67
CA LEU A 88 19.10 -0.43 -5.19
C LEU A 88 19.11 -0.25 -6.73
N ARG A 89 18.44 -1.15 -7.44
CA ARG A 89 18.26 -1.10 -8.90
C ARG A 89 16.79 -1.24 -9.23
N HIS A 90 16.33 -0.43 -10.19
CA HIS A 90 15.00 -0.56 -10.76
C HIS A 90 15.10 -0.91 -12.24
N VAL A 91 14.15 -1.69 -12.73
CA VAL A 91 13.97 -1.99 -14.15
C VAL A 91 12.47 -1.92 -14.44
N GLY A 92 12.09 -1.18 -15.47
CA GLY A 92 10.70 -1.12 -15.92
C GLY A 92 10.60 -0.40 -17.25
N ASP A 93 9.75 -0.90 -18.13
CA ASP A 93 9.30 -0.20 -19.34
C ASP A 93 7.84 0.20 -19.04
N ALA A 94 7.66 1.13 -18.09
CA ALA A 94 6.33 1.66 -17.77
C ALA A 94 5.99 2.68 -18.86
N ARG A 95 5.39 2.23 -19.96
CA ARG A 95 4.94 3.15 -21.01
C ARG A 95 3.64 3.79 -20.54
N VAL A 96 3.77 4.99 -19.97
CA VAL A 96 2.64 5.88 -19.64
C VAL A 96 1.92 6.31 -20.92
#